data_AF-A0A7C3W325-F1
#
_entry.id   AF-A0A7C3W325-F1
#
_cell.length_a   1.000
_cell.length_b   1.000
_cell.length_c   1.000
_cell.angle_alpha   90.00
_cell.angle_beta   90.00
_cell.angle_gamma   90.00
#
_symmetry.space_group_name_H-M   'P 1'
#
loop_
_entity.id
_entity.type
_entity.pdbx_description
1 polymer ?
#
loop_
_entity_poly.entity_id
_entity_poly.type
_entity_poly.pdbx_seq_one_letter_code
_entity_poly.pdbx_strand_id
1 'polypeptide(L)' 'MLSLNGGYDYASGMAIDAERAVYVTGLTSSADFPTTPGAFDDGNGAGGCAKEPCLDTFVAKLAW' A
#
# COMPACT_ATOMS: atom_id res chain seq x y z
N MET A 1 5.26 10.09 -7.85
CA MET A 1 3.91 10.50 -7.43
C MET A 1 2.96 10.19 -8.56
N LEU A 2 2.19 9.12 -8.46
CA LEU A 2 0.98 8.96 -9.27
C LEU A 2 -0.20 9.27 -8.34
N SER A 3 -1.10 10.13 -8.78
CA SER A 3 -2.38 10.40 -8.11
C SER A 3 -3.46 9.89 -9.04
N LEU A 4 -4.26 8.94 -8.57
CA LEU A 4 -5.53 8.59 -9.17
C LEU A 4 -6.56 8.67 -8.04
N ASN A 5 -7.58 9.51 -8.23
CA ASN A 5 -8.77 9.58 -7.39
C ASN A 5 -8.63 10.07 -5.92
N GLY A 6 -7.72 11.03 -5.66
CA GLY A 6 -7.71 11.81 -4.42
C GLY A 6 -6.88 11.24 -3.27
N GLY A 7 -6.34 10.03 -3.40
CA GLY A 7 -5.36 9.45 -2.48
C GLY A 7 -3.91 9.73 -2.85
N TYR A 8 -3.01 9.60 -1.87
CA TYR A 8 -1.56 9.61 -2.05
C TYR A 8 -0.97 8.26 -1.66
N ASP A 9 -0.12 7.74 -2.53
CA ASP A 9 0.64 6.52 -2.29
C ASP A 9 2.13 6.84 -2.30
N TYR A 10 2.83 6.42 -1.26
CA TYR A 10 4.28 6.61 -1.19
C TYR A 10 5.00 5.41 -0.58
N ALA A 11 6.07 5.01 -1.26
CA ALA A 11 7.00 4.01 -0.77
C ALA A 11 7.90 4.62 0.30
N SER A 12 8.13 3.88 1.38
CA SER A 12 9.04 4.23 2.46
C SER A 12 10.27 3.32 2.51
N GLY A 13 10.21 2.12 1.92
CA GLY A 13 11.30 1.16 1.95
C GLY A 13 11.17 0.07 0.90
N MET A 14 12.28 -0.61 0.63
CA MET A 14 12.30 -1.79 -0.24
C MET A 14 13.32 -2.82 0.24
N ALA A 15 13.03 -4.09 0.00
CA ALA A 15 13.92 -5.22 0.24
C ALA A 15 13.79 -6.25 -0.90
N ILE A 16 14.79 -7.12 -1.04
CA ILE A 16 14.81 -8.20 -2.03
C ILE A 16 15.08 -9.52 -1.29
N ASP A 17 14.31 -10.56 -1.58
CA ASP A 17 14.52 -11.90 -1.01
C ASP A 17 15.56 -12.73 -1.80
N ALA A 18 15.85 -13.95 -1.34
CA ALA A 18 16.81 -14.84 -1.99
C ALA A 18 16.34 -15.31 -3.39
N GLU A 19 15.03 -15.34 -3.59
CA GLU A 19 14.33 -15.68 -4.83
C GLU A 19 14.23 -14.49 -5.80
N ARG A 20 14.80 -13.33 -5.44
CA ARG A 20 14.81 -12.07 -6.22
C ARG A 20 13.44 -11.41 -6.37
N ALA A 21 12.49 -11.69 -5.50
CA ALA A 21 11.29 -10.89 -5.43
C ALA A 21 11.56 -9.58 -4.69
N VAL A 22 11.00 -8.50 -5.21
CA VAL A 22 11.14 -7.16 -4.62
C VAL A 22 9.92 -6.90 -3.75
N TYR A 23 10.16 -6.50 -2.52
CA TYR A 23 9.14 -6.08 -1.57
C TYR A 23 9.25 -4.58 -1.39
N VAL A 24 8.12 -3.88 -1.49
CA VAL A 24 8.01 -2.44 -1.27
C VAL A 24 7.05 -2.21 -0.11
N THR A 25 7.47 -1.41 0.86
CA THR A 25 6.63 -1.00 1.99
C THR A 25 6.27 0.47 1.85
N GLY A 26 5.09 0.86 2.30
CA GLY A 26 4.71 2.26 2.21
C GLY A 26 3.41 2.57 2.92
N LEU A 27 2.91 3.75 2.59
CA LEU A 27 1.64 4.27 3.07
C LEU A 27 0.78 4.63 1.88
N THR A 28 -0.51 4.33 2.00
CA THR A 28 -1.54 4.64 1.02
C THR A 28 -2.69 5.37 1.70
N SER A 29 -3.20 6.41 1.06
CA SER A 29 -4.51 6.99 1.38
C SER A 29 -5.51 6.78 0.24
N SER A 30 -5.18 5.91 -0.72
CA SER A 30 -5.99 5.61 -1.89
C SER A 30 -7.03 4.54 -1.55
N ALA A 31 -8.32 4.89 -1.66
CA ALA A 31 -9.42 3.97 -1.38
C ALA A 31 -9.51 2.79 -2.37
N ASP A 32 -8.81 2.90 -3.50
CA ASP A 32 -8.68 1.89 -4.55
C ASP A 32 -7.30 1.23 -4.57
N PHE A 33 -6.51 1.36 -3.50
CA PHE A 33 -5.23 0.66 -3.39
C PHE A 33 -5.46 -0.87 -3.54
N PRO A 34 -4.67 -1.58 -4.36
CA PRO A 34 -4.88 -3.01 -4.56
C PRO A 34 -4.61 -3.81 -3.28
N THR A 35 -5.58 -4.60 -2.83
CA THR A 35 -5.41 -5.60 -1.77
C THR A 35 -5.35 -7.01 -2.33
N THR A 36 -4.72 -7.93 -1.59
CA THR A 36 -4.70 -9.36 -1.92
C THR A 36 -5.71 -10.09 -1.05
N PRO A 37 -6.61 -10.92 -1.60
CA PRO A 37 -7.55 -11.70 -0.80
C PRO A 37 -6.83 -12.57 0.25
N GLY A 38 -7.28 -12.48 1.51
CA GLY A 38 -6.65 -13.19 2.62
C GLY A 38 -5.36 -12.55 3.15
N ALA A 39 -5.03 -11.33 2.74
CA ALA A 39 -4.02 -10.52 3.42
C ALA A 39 -4.42 -10.24 4.88
N PHE A 40 -3.44 -9.86 5.70
CA PHE A 40 -3.70 -9.49 7.10
C PHE A 40 -4.64 -8.30 7.23
N ASP A 41 -4.47 -7.33 6.33
CA ASP A 41 -5.44 -6.29 6.06
C ASP A 41 -5.86 -6.42 4.59
N ASP A 42 -7.09 -6.86 4.37
CA ASP A 42 -7.67 -7.05 3.05
C ASP A 42 -8.73 -6.00 2.70
N GLY A 43 -8.99 -5.06 3.60
CA GLY A 43 -9.81 -3.87 3.38
C GLY A 43 -8.94 -2.61 3.23
N ASN A 44 -9.33 -1.70 2.34
CA ASN A 44 -8.67 -0.39 2.28
C ASN A 44 -9.16 0.46 3.45
N GLY A 45 -8.37 0.54 4.54
CA GLY A 45 -8.62 1.47 5.65
C GLY A 45 -8.39 2.94 5.27
N ALA A 46 -7.71 3.14 4.15
CA ALA A 46 -7.43 4.41 3.51
C ALA A 46 -8.72 5.10 2.97
N GLY A 47 -9.22 6.09 3.70
CA GLY A 47 -10.33 6.95 3.29
C GLY A 47 -11.50 7.07 4.29
N GLY A 48 -11.48 6.33 5.40
CA GLY A 48 -12.63 6.23 6.33
C GLY A 48 -12.44 6.81 7.74
N CYS A 49 -11.26 7.24 8.16
CA CYS A 49 -11.04 7.68 9.54
C CYS A 49 -11.22 9.21 9.73
N ALA A 50 -11.73 9.60 10.90
CA ALA A 50 -12.16 10.97 11.19
C ALA A 50 -11.02 11.95 11.53
N LYS A 51 -9.74 11.55 11.42
CA LYS A 51 -8.58 12.38 11.76
C LYS A 51 -7.44 12.16 10.77
N GLU A 52 -7.05 13.23 10.07
CA GLU A 52 -6.03 13.23 9.02
C GLU A 52 -4.59 13.36 9.55
N PRO A 53 -3.59 12.72 8.91
CA PRO A 53 -3.70 11.91 7.69
C PRO A 53 -4.14 10.45 7.96
N CYS A 54 -5.20 10.02 7.27
CA CYS A 54 -5.71 8.65 7.31
C CYS A 54 -4.93 7.76 6.33
N LEU A 55 -3.85 7.18 6.81
CA LEU A 55 -2.95 6.36 6.01
C LEU A 55 -3.02 4.91 6.45
N ASP A 56 -3.06 4.03 5.48
CA ASP A 56 -2.91 2.60 5.65
C ASP A 56 -1.49 2.18 5.27
N THR A 57 -0.94 1.18 5.95
CA THR A 57 0.40 0.65 5.64
C THR A 57 0.29 -0.56 4.75
N PHE A 58 1.09 -0.60 3.70
CA PHE A 58 1.10 -1.73 2.78
C PHE A 58 2.47 -2.38 2.69
N VAL A 59 2.45 -3.65 2.31
CA VAL A 59 3.60 -4.39 1.78
C VAL A 59 3.18 -4.99 0.44
N ALA A 60 3.87 -4.60 -0.63
CA ALA A 60 3.62 -5.09 -1.98
C ALA A 60 4.79 -5.94 -2.48
N LYS A 61 4.49 -7.09 -3.09
CA LYS A 61 5.49 -7.93 -3.76
C LYS A 61 5.43 -7.68 -5.26
N LEU A 62 6.56 -7.32 -5.85
CA LEU A 62 6.75 -7.23 -7.29
C LEU A 62 7.39 -8.54 -7.75
N ALA A 63 6.66 -9.26 -8.61
CA ALA A 63 7.14 -10.44 -9.29
C ALA A 63 6.96 -10.23 -10.80
N TRP A 64 7.96 -10.65 -11.57
CA TRP A 64 7.98 -10.64 -13.03
C TRP A 64 8.13 -12.07 -13.54
#